data_AF-A0A831JPA5-F1
#
_entry.id   AF-A0A831JPA5-F1
#
_cell.length_a   1.000
_cell.length_b   1.000
_cell.length_c   1.000
_cell.angle_alpha   90.00
_cell.angle_beta   90.00
_cell.angle_gamma   90.00
#
_symmetry.space_group_name_H-M   'P 1'
#
loop_
_entity.id
_entity.type
_entity.pdbx_description
1 polymer ?
#
loop_
_entity_poly.entity_id
_entity_poly.type
_entity_poly.pdbx_seq_one_letter_code
_entity_poly.pdbx_strand_id
1 'polypeptide(L)'
;YEEGEQVGAEGCLSIPGVVGEVKRPKKVKVKYLDREGKEREIEVEDLLARALCHEIDHLNGVLFIDKAIRFLDEEEKEQVKEV
;
A
#
# COMPACT_ATOMS: atom_id res chain seq x y z
N TYR A 1 6.66 -2.07 -13.94
CA TYR A 1 7.44 -0.82 -13.76
C TYR A 1 6.73 0.03 -12.73
N GLU A 2 7.39 1.03 -12.18
CA GLU A 2 6.83 2.00 -11.23
C GLU A 2 7.04 3.42 -11.76
N GLU A 3 6.07 4.30 -11.54
CA GLU A 3 6.11 5.68 -12.03
C GLU A 3 5.41 6.64 -11.05
N GLY A 4 5.98 7.84 -10.92
CA GLY A 4 5.48 8.89 -10.05
C GLY A 4 5.57 8.54 -8.57
N GLU A 5 5.08 9.43 -7.72
CA GLU A 5 5.11 9.27 -6.27
C GLU A 5 3.81 9.75 -5.65
N GLN A 6 3.42 9.10 -4.57
CA GLN A 6 2.30 9.48 -3.72
C GLN A 6 2.69 9.26 -2.25
N VAL A 7 2.17 10.12 -1.38
CA VAL A 7 2.22 9.91 0.07
C VAL A 7 0.78 9.79 0.54
N GLY A 8 0.50 8.80 1.38
CA GLY A 8 -0.79 8.71 2.03
C GLY A 8 -0.82 7.63 3.10
N ALA A 9 -1.93 7.57 3.82
CA ALA A 9 -2.12 6.67 4.92
C ALA A 9 -2.15 5.20 4.47
N GLU A 10 -1.47 4.35 5.24
CA GLU A 10 -1.59 2.90 5.25
C GLU A 10 -1.93 2.43 6.65
N GLY A 11 -2.77 1.41 6.74
CA GLY A 11 -2.98 0.58 7.92
C GLY A 11 -2.86 -0.89 7.52
N CYS A 12 -2.72 -1.79 8.50
CA CYS A 12 -2.60 -3.22 8.24
C CYS A 12 -3.37 -4.03 9.29
N LEU A 13 -4.08 -5.07 8.86
CA LEU A 13 -4.77 -5.99 9.79
C LEU A 13 -3.79 -6.74 10.71
N SER A 14 -2.54 -6.90 10.29
CA SER A 14 -1.48 -7.50 11.11
C SER A 14 -0.99 -6.56 12.23
N ILE A 15 -1.31 -5.26 12.18
CA ILE A 15 -0.86 -4.24 13.13
C ILE A 15 -2.06 -3.34 13.51
N PRO A 16 -3.01 -3.88 14.28
CA PRO A 16 -4.27 -3.19 14.54
C PRO A 16 -4.07 -1.85 15.27
N GLY A 17 -4.83 -0.84 14.86
CA GLY A 17 -4.84 0.49 15.49
C GLY A 17 -3.70 1.43 15.07
N VAL A 18 -2.74 0.96 14.27
CA VAL A 18 -1.63 1.77 13.76
C VAL A 18 -1.92 2.20 12.33
N VAL A 19 -1.76 3.50 12.09
CA VAL A 19 -1.87 4.11 10.76
C VAL A 19 -0.66 5.02 10.57
N GLY A 20 -0.03 4.95 9.41
CA GLY A 20 1.14 5.77 9.09
C GLY A 20 1.13 6.25 7.65
N GLU A 21 1.76 7.40 7.40
CA GLU A 21 1.98 7.88 6.04
C GLU A 21 3.18 7.17 5.43
N VAL A 22 2.97 6.60 4.24
CA VAL A 22 4.00 5.89 3.50
C VAL A 22 4.11 6.50 2.10
N LYS A 23 5.35 6.64 1.62
CA LYS A 23 5.61 7.02 0.23
C LYS A 23 5.60 5.79 -0.66
N ARG A 24 4.75 5.78 -1.69
CA ARG A 24 4.65 4.73 -2.71
C ARG A 24 4.72 5.31 -4.11
N PRO A 25 5.01 4.51 -5.14
CA PRO A 25 4.78 4.92 -6.52
C PRO A 25 3.32 5.27 -6.76
N LYS A 26 3.06 6.29 -7.59
CA LYS A 26 1.69 6.67 -7.95
C LYS A 26 1.05 5.64 -8.89
N LYS A 27 1.86 5.02 -9.75
CA LYS A 27 1.47 4.06 -10.76
C LYS A 27 2.39 2.85 -10.74
N VAL A 28 1.82 1.66 -10.85
CA VAL A 28 2.58 0.41 -10.94
C VAL A 28 2.00 -0.51 -12.00
N LYS A 29 2.89 -1.23 -12.69
CA LYS A 29 2.55 -2.37 -13.54
C LYS A 29 3.10 -3.64 -12.89
N VAL A 30 2.20 -4.52 -12.47
CA VAL A 30 2.48 -5.75 -11.72
C VAL A 30 2.14 -6.97 -12.56
N LYS A 31 3.04 -7.95 -12.53
CA LYS A 31 2.87 -9.25 -13.15
C LYS A 31 2.59 -10.29 -12.07
N TYR A 32 1.57 -11.11 -12.26
CA TYR A 32 1.14 -12.11 -11.26
C TYR A 32 0.56 -13.35 -11.95
N LEU A 33 0.36 -14.41 -11.17
CA LEU A 33 -0.40 -15.59 -11.59
C LEU A 33 -1.80 -15.50 -11.00
N ASP A 34 -2.83 -15.71 -11.83
CA ASP A 34 -4.18 -15.90 -11.31
C ASP A 34 -4.33 -17.25 -10.61
N ARG A 35 -5.53 -17.52 -10.05
CA ARG A 35 -5.82 -18.76 -9.30
C ARG A 35 -5.69 -20.03 -10.14
N GLU A 36 -5.68 -19.93 -11.48
CA GLU A 36 -5.47 -21.05 -12.40
C GLU A 36 -3.99 -21.19 -12.80
N GLY A 37 -3.09 -20.36 -12.24
CA GLY A 37 -1.67 -20.35 -12.58
C GLY A 37 -1.37 -19.65 -13.91
N LYS A 38 -2.33 -18.92 -14.50
CA LYS A 38 -2.11 -18.19 -15.75
C LYS A 38 -1.48 -16.85 -15.47
N GLU A 39 -0.48 -16.51 -16.29
CA GLU A 39 0.21 -15.24 -16.21
C GLU A 39 -0.70 -14.08 -16.62
N ARG A 40 -0.75 -13.07 -15.76
CA ARG A 40 -1.51 -11.84 -15.93
C ARG A 40 -0.62 -10.64 -15.65
N GLU A 41 -1.06 -9.50 -16.18
CA GLU A 41 -0.45 -8.22 -15.92
C GLU A 41 -1.56 -7.21 -15.65
N ILE A 42 -1.33 -6.31 -14.71
CA ILE A 42 -2.24 -5.21 -14.39
C ILE A 42 -1.46 -3.92 -14.23
N GLU A 43 -2.01 -2.84 -14.78
CA GLU A 43 -1.51 -1.48 -14.60
C GLU A 43 -2.54 -0.70 -13.78
N VAL A 44 -2.12 -0.16 -12.65
CA VAL A 44 -3.01 0.48 -11.67
C VAL A 44 -2.36 1.74 -11.11
N GLU A 45 -3.20 2.62 -10.59
CA GLU A 45 -2.80 3.93 -10.04
C GLU A 45 -3.41 4.15 -8.66
N ASP A 46 -2.92 5.18 -7.96
CA ASP A 46 -3.44 5.71 -6.69
C ASP A 46 -3.61 4.63 -5.61
N LEU A 47 -4.82 4.46 -5.06
CA LEU A 47 -5.07 3.57 -3.92
C LEU A 47 -4.72 2.11 -4.22
N LEU A 48 -5.07 1.61 -5.41
CA LEU A 48 -4.80 0.22 -5.77
C LEU A 48 -3.30 -0.02 -6.02
N ALA A 49 -2.59 0.97 -6.56
CA ALA A 49 -1.13 0.91 -6.64
C ALA A 49 -0.49 0.83 -5.25
N ARG A 50 -0.94 1.66 -4.31
CA ARG A 50 -0.49 1.63 -2.90
C ARG A 50 -0.76 0.28 -2.25
N ALA A 51 -1.98 -0.24 -2.39
CA ALA A 51 -2.38 -1.52 -1.82
C ALA A 51 -1.54 -2.67 -2.37
N LEU A 52 -1.30 -2.72 -3.69
CA LEU A 52 -0.43 -3.76 -4.26
C LEU A 52 1.01 -3.67 -3.73
N CYS A 53 1.57 -2.47 -3.60
CA CYS A 53 2.89 -2.31 -2.99
C CYS A 53 2.93 -2.79 -1.54
N HIS A 54 1.87 -2.53 -0.76
CA HIS A 54 1.73 -2.99 0.63
C HIS A 54 1.71 -4.53 0.71
N GLU A 55 0.86 -5.18 -0.08
CA GLU A 55 0.72 -6.63 -0.04
C GLU A 55 1.94 -7.35 -0.62
N ILE A 56 2.62 -6.77 -1.62
CA ILE A 56 3.88 -7.31 -2.15
C ILE A 56 4.99 -7.21 -1.09
N ASP A 57 5.05 -6.14 -0.30
CA ASP A 57 6.00 -6.02 0.81
C ASP A 57 5.81 -7.16 1.83
N HIS A 58 4.56 -7.56 2.12
CA HIS A 58 4.29 -8.71 2.99
C HIS A 58 4.91 -10.02 2.46
N LEU A 59 4.91 -10.24 1.15
CA LEU A 59 5.58 -11.41 0.53
C LEU A 59 7.09 -11.40 0.75
N ASN A 60 7.67 -10.23 1.00
CA ASN A 60 9.09 -10.02 1.26
C ASN A 60 9.40 -9.84 2.75
N GLY A 61 8.42 -10.03 3.64
CA GLY A 61 8.59 -9.86 5.08
C GLY A 61 8.78 -8.41 5.53
N VAL A 62 8.36 -7.45 4.72
CA VAL A 62 8.42 -6.01 5.02
C VAL A 62 7.06 -5.52 5.46
N LEU A 63 6.99 -4.75 6.54
CA LEU A 63 5.77 -4.13 7.04
C LEU A 63 5.76 -2.64 6.71
N PHE A 64 4.57 -2.04 6.59
CA PHE A 64 4.47 -0.60 6.30
C PHE A 64 5.12 0.27 7.39
N ILE A 65 5.15 -0.19 8.64
CA ILE A 65 5.80 0.50 9.76
C ILE A 65 7.32 0.64 9.57
N ASP A 66 7.95 -0.23 8.77
CA ASP A 66 9.37 -0.15 8.43
C ASP A 66 9.65 0.98 7.43
N LYS A 67 8.62 1.44 6.71
CA LYS A 67 8.68 2.48 5.67
C LYS A 67 7.91 3.75 6.04
N ALA A 68 7.26 3.77 7.20
CA ALA A 68 6.43 4.89 7.63
C ALA A 68 7.28 6.15 7.82
N ILE A 69 6.86 7.25 7.20
CA ILE A 69 7.48 8.56 7.36
C ILE A 69 7.08 9.16 8.71
N ARG A 70 5.80 8.98 9.07
CA ARG A 70 5.23 9.35 10.36
C ARG A 70 4.00 8.51 10.64
N PHE A 71 3.61 8.46 11.91
CA PHE A 71 2.34 7.88 12.35
C PHE A 71 1.29 8.96 12.53
N LEU A 72 0.04 8.61 12.24
CA LEU A 72 -1.10 9.49 12.44
C LEU A 72 -1.55 9.43 13.90
N ASP A 73 -1.99 10.57 14.42
CA ASP A 73 -2.71 10.62 15.70
C ASP A 73 -4.20 10.21 15.53
N GLU A 74 -4.95 10.20 16.63
CA GLU A 74 -6.35 9.77 16.61
C GLU A 74 -7.28 10.71 15.80
N GLU A 75 -7.00 12.01 15.79
CA GLU A 75 -7.81 12.99 15.04
C GLU A 75 -7.58 12.83 13.53
N GLU A 76 -6.32 12.64 13.12
CA GLU A 76 -5.95 12.37 11.73
C GLU A 76 -6.50 11.02 11.24
N LYS A 77 -6.46 9.99 12.09
CA LYS A 77 -7.03 8.66 11.75
C LYS A 77 -8.51 8.74 11.43
N GLU A 78 -9.27 9.57 12.14
CA GLU A 78 -10.71 9.69 11.93
C GLU A 78 -11.01 10.32 10.57
N GLN A 79 -10.26 11.35 10.17
CA GLN A 79 -10.40 11.98 8.85
C GLN A 79 -10.18 11.00 7.69
N VAL A 80 -9.25 10.05 7.84
CA VAL A 80 -8.98 9.03 6.81
C VAL A 80 -10.12 8.02 6.67
N LYS A 81 -10.87 7.73 7.74
CA LYS A 81 -12.01 6.78 7.69
C LYS A 81 -13.23 7.34 6.97
N GLU A 82 -13.34 8.66 6.85
CA GLU A 82 -14.51 9.34 6.28
C GLU A 82 -14.46 9.49 4.75
N VAL A 83 -13.37 9.05 4.10
CA VAL A 83 -13.16 9.06 2.64
C VAL A 83 -13.46 7.70 2.03
#